data_AF-R6ZUU8-F1
#
_entry.id   AF-R6ZUU8-F1
#
_cell.length_a   1.000
_cell.length_b   1.000
_cell.length_c   1.000
_cell.angle_alpha   90.00
_cell.angle_beta   90.00
_cell.angle_gamma   90.00
#
_symmetry.space_group_name_H-M   'P 1'
#
loop_
_entity.id
_entity.type
_entity.pdbx_description
1 polymer ?
#
loop_
_entity_poly.entity_id
_entity_poly.type
_entity_poly.pdbx_seq_one_letter_code
_entity_poly.pdbx_strand_id
1 'polypeptide(L)'
;MIYKIVGSLILLVGTAALGVYYAGQYMERLRNLMEMKKALMQMQGELRYLHSAMPDLLETIGKRTRGVLSPFFLSLAKEMDKKEQGDFASLWCSQIKKKIPLSALEPEARNLLFETGRQLADNDRQSKEEGLTFALKQLEDMIHRRNKEKQNRLKLYYVCGIMVGAMLTILLV
;
A
#
# COMPACT_ATOMS: atom_id res chain seq x y z
N MET A 1 -36.99 22.35 -19.95
CA MET A 1 -37.18 21.95 -18.53
C MET A 1 -36.53 20.59 -18.24
N ILE A 2 -36.81 19.53 -19.02
CA ILE A 2 -36.26 18.17 -18.81
C ILE A 2 -34.72 18.11 -18.87
N TYR A 3 -34.08 18.78 -19.84
CA TYR A 3 -32.61 18.78 -19.96
C TYR A 3 -31.88 19.36 -18.75
N LYS A 4 -32.49 20.32 -18.05
CA LYS A 4 -31.93 20.89 -16.81
C LYS A 4 -31.95 19.87 -15.66
N ILE A 5 -33.03 19.10 -15.53
CA ILE A 5 -33.19 18.08 -14.49
C ILE A 5 -32.23 16.90 -14.73
N VAL A 6 -32.08 16.48 -15.99
CA VAL A 6 -31.15 15.40 -16.34
C VAL A 6 -29.69 15.83 -16.12
N GLY A 7 -29.34 17.06 -16.51
CA GLY A 7 -28.00 17.61 -16.31
C GLY A 7 -27.62 17.73 -14.83
N SER A 8 -28.54 18.21 -13.98
CA SER A 8 -28.29 18.32 -12.54
C SER A 8 -28.14 16.96 -11.87
N LEU A 9 -28.93 15.96 -12.28
CA LEU A 9 -28.85 14.60 -11.75
C LEU A 9 -27.50 13.94 -12.10
N ILE A 10 -27.02 14.09 -13.33
CA ILE A 10 -25.73 13.56 -13.77
C ILE A 10 -24.58 14.18 -12.97
N LEU A 11 -24.62 15.50 -12.73
CA LEU A 11 -23.60 16.19 -11.94
C LEU A 11 -23.58 15.71 -10.48
N LEU A 12 -24.76 15.56 -9.86
CA LEU A 12 -24.89 15.11 -8.47
C LEU A 12 -24.37 13.67 -8.31
N VAL A 13 -24.74 12.77 -9.23
CA VAL A 13 -24.27 11.38 -9.20
C VAL A 13 -22.77 11.30 -9.52
N GLY A 14 -22.28 12.09 -10.47
CA GLY A 14 -20.87 12.12 -10.85
C GLY A 14 -19.95 12.59 -9.72
N THR A 15 -20.30 13.68 -9.03
CA THR A 15 -19.50 14.18 -7.90
C THR A 15 -19.55 13.25 -6.70
N ALA A 16 -20.72 12.65 -6.41
CA ALA A 16 -20.87 11.66 -5.37
C ALA A 16 -20.03 10.39 -5.67
N ALA A 17 -20.07 9.90 -6.91
CA ALA A 17 -19.29 8.74 -7.35
C ALA A 17 -17.79 8.99 -7.26
N LEU A 18 -17.32 10.19 -7.64
CA LEU A 18 -15.92 10.59 -7.48
C LEU A 18 -15.51 10.62 -6.00
N GLY A 19 -16.35 11.18 -5.12
CA GLY A 19 -16.10 11.19 -3.67
C GLY A 19 -15.96 9.78 -3.09
N VAL A 20 -16.84 8.86 -3.48
CA VAL A 20 -16.79 7.44 -3.07
C VAL A 20 -15.54 6.75 -3.64
N TYR A 21 -15.18 7.03 -4.89
CA TYR A 21 -13.97 6.47 -5.53
C TYR A 21 -12.69 6.88 -4.79
N TYR A 22 -12.51 8.16 -4.49
CA TYR A 22 -11.34 8.65 -3.74
C TYR A 22 -11.30 8.10 -2.31
N ALA A 23 -12.45 7.99 -1.64
CA ALA A 23 -12.54 7.36 -0.33
C ALA A 23 -12.13 5.88 -0.38
N GLY A 24 -12.58 5.14 -1.41
CA GLY A 24 -12.20 3.75 -1.66
C GLY A 24 -10.70 3.59 -1.88
N GLN A 25 -10.10 4.42 -2.74
CA GLN A 25 -8.66 4.39 -2.99
C GLN A 25 -7.84 4.70 -1.72
N TYR A 26 -8.31 5.63 -0.89
CA TYR A 26 -7.66 5.92 0.40
C TYR A 26 -7.70 4.70 1.34
N MET A 27 -8.86 4.03 1.46
CA MET A 27 -8.98 2.81 2.27
C MET A 27 -8.12 1.67 1.75
N GLU A 28 -8.03 1.52 0.42
CA GLU A 28 -7.20 0.49 -0.19
C GLU A 28 -5.71 0.71 0.09
N ARG A 29 -5.22 1.96 -0.02
CA ARG A 29 -3.85 2.30 0.35
C ARG A 29 -3.55 2.02 1.82
N LEU A 30 -4.48 2.36 2.71
CA LEU A 30 -4.34 2.06 4.14
C LEU A 30 -4.31 0.54 4.39
N ARG A 31 -5.14 -0.23 3.67
CA ARG A 31 -5.11 -1.69 3.73
C ARG A 31 -3.77 -2.25 3.27
N ASN A 32 -3.23 -1.73 2.17
CA ASN A 32 -1.93 -2.16 1.65
C ASN A 32 -0.78 -1.85 2.63
N LEU A 33 -0.81 -0.69 3.30
CA LEU A 33 0.11 -0.35 4.39
C LEU A 33 0.05 -1.35 5.56
N MET A 34 -1.16 -1.71 5.99
CA MET A 34 -1.34 -2.71 7.06
C MET A 34 -0.84 -4.10 6.66
N GLU A 35 -1.10 -4.53 5.42
CA GLU A 35 -0.58 -5.78 4.89
C GLU A 35 0.95 -5.76 4.77
N MET A 36 1.55 -4.62 4.40
CA MET A 36 3.00 -4.43 4.41
C MET A 36 3.59 -4.60 5.80
N LYS A 37 2.98 -3.97 6.83
CA LYS A 37 3.41 -4.12 8.23
C LYS A 37 3.38 -5.58 8.67
N LYS A 38 2.26 -6.28 8.40
CA LYS A 38 2.13 -7.71 8.75
C LYS A 38 3.18 -8.58 8.07
N ALA A 39 3.41 -8.37 6.77
CA ALA A 39 4.40 -9.12 6.01
C ALA A 39 5.83 -8.91 6.55
N LEU A 40 6.22 -7.67 6.82
CA LEU A 40 7.54 -7.37 7.40
C LEU A 40 7.68 -7.89 8.84
N MET A 41 6.60 -7.87 9.63
CA MET A 41 6.61 -8.42 10.99
C MET A 41 6.78 -9.94 10.98
N GLN A 42 6.13 -10.63 10.04
CA GLN A 42 6.33 -12.07 9.84
C GLN A 42 7.76 -12.37 9.38
N MET A 43 8.29 -11.57 8.44
CA MET A 43 9.68 -11.68 7.99
C MET A 43 10.68 -11.52 9.14
N GLN A 44 10.47 -10.52 10.00
CA GLN A 44 11.32 -10.28 11.17
C GLN A 44 11.28 -11.46 12.15
N GLY A 45 10.10 -12.03 12.41
CA GLY A 45 9.95 -13.19 13.28
C GLY A 45 10.74 -14.39 12.78
N GLU A 46 10.56 -14.77 11.52
CA GLU A 46 11.22 -15.95 10.95
C GLU A 46 12.73 -15.77 10.76
N LEU A 47 13.20 -14.57 10.37
CA LEU A 47 14.63 -14.24 10.31
C LEU A 47 15.29 -14.32 11.69
N ARG A 48 14.57 -13.90 12.75
CA ARG A 48 15.06 -13.98 14.12
C ARG A 48 15.27 -15.42 14.59
N TYR A 49 14.46 -16.36 14.11
CA TYR A 49 14.55 -17.76 14.51
C TYR A 49 15.24 -18.67 13.48
N LEU A 50 15.73 -18.13 12.35
CA LEU A 50 16.46 -18.88 11.31
C LEU A 50 15.70 -20.11 10.77
N HIS A 51 14.36 -20.10 10.83
CA HIS A 51 13.56 -21.29 10.52
C HIS A 51 13.63 -21.75 9.05
N SER A 52 14.02 -20.87 8.12
CA SER A 52 13.93 -21.15 6.69
C SER A 52 14.90 -20.32 5.85
N ALA A 53 15.23 -20.82 4.66
CA ALA A 53 15.97 -20.06 3.67
C ALA A 53 15.14 -18.85 3.17
N MET A 54 15.79 -17.76 2.80
CA MET A 54 15.13 -16.51 2.36
C MET A 54 14.08 -16.73 1.24
N PRO A 55 14.31 -17.58 0.22
CA PRO A 55 13.29 -17.88 -0.79
C PRO A 55 12.02 -18.53 -0.20
N ASP A 56 12.16 -19.53 0.67
CA ASP A 56 11.05 -20.25 1.31
C ASP A 56 10.22 -19.32 2.22
N LEU A 57 10.92 -18.44 2.93
CA LEU A 57 10.34 -17.39 3.75
C LEU A 57 9.44 -16.48 2.90
N LEU A 58 9.99 -15.95 1.80
CA LEU A 58 9.29 -15.04 0.90
C LEU A 58 8.09 -15.73 0.24
N GLU A 59 8.20 -17.01 -0.11
CA GLU A 59 7.08 -17.77 -0.64
C GLU A 59 5.96 -17.91 0.39
N THR A 60 6.32 -18.26 1.64
CA THR A 60 5.37 -18.41 2.75
C THR A 60 4.65 -17.09 3.06
N ILE A 61 5.40 -15.99 3.13
CA ILE A 61 4.84 -14.65 3.31
C ILE A 61 3.96 -14.28 2.12
N GLY A 62 4.39 -14.56 0.88
CA GLY A 62 3.62 -14.27 -0.33
C GLY A 62 2.29 -15.01 -0.40
N LYS A 63 2.24 -16.27 0.06
CA LYS A 63 1.01 -17.08 0.15
C LYS A 63 0.04 -16.57 1.22
N ARG A 64 0.54 -15.99 2.32
CA ARG A 64 -0.28 -15.48 3.44
C ARG A 64 -0.70 -14.03 3.27
N THR A 65 0.12 -13.23 2.61
CA THR A 65 -0.14 -11.81 2.36
C THR A 65 -1.26 -11.66 1.34
N ARG A 66 -2.13 -10.67 1.52
CA ARG A 66 -3.22 -10.38 0.57
C ARG A 66 -2.91 -9.13 -0.26
N GLY A 67 -3.58 -9.02 -1.41
CA GLY A 67 -3.51 -7.84 -2.26
C GLY A 67 -2.22 -7.73 -3.07
N VAL A 68 -1.80 -6.50 -3.36
CA VAL A 68 -0.71 -6.19 -4.31
C VAL A 68 0.68 -6.68 -3.88
N LEU A 69 0.86 -6.99 -2.59
CA LEU A 69 2.13 -7.45 -2.04
C LEU A 69 2.35 -8.95 -2.22
N SER A 70 1.29 -9.75 -2.32
CA SER A 70 1.38 -11.20 -2.57
C SER A 70 2.16 -11.53 -3.86
N PRO A 71 1.80 -10.98 -5.04
CA PRO A 71 2.53 -11.27 -6.27
C PRO A 71 3.97 -10.74 -6.25
N PHE A 72 4.25 -9.69 -5.47
CA PHE A 72 5.60 -9.18 -5.26
C PHE A 72 6.47 -10.24 -4.54
N PHE A 73 6.04 -10.72 -3.37
CA PHE A 73 6.80 -11.70 -2.59
C PHE A 73 6.95 -13.04 -3.32
N LEU A 74 5.88 -13.55 -3.96
CA LEU A 74 5.94 -14.80 -4.71
C LEU A 74 6.85 -14.72 -5.94
N SER A 75 6.83 -13.59 -6.66
CA SER A 75 7.70 -13.40 -7.81
C SER A 75 9.15 -13.25 -7.37
N LEU A 76 9.40 -12.61 -6.23
CA LEU A 76 10.74 -12.47 -5.68
C LEU A 76 11.32 -13.82 -5.27
N ALA A 77 10.56 -14.65 -4.56
CA ALA A 77 10.97 -16.01 -4.18
C ALA A 77 11.37 -16.85 -5.40
N LYS A 78 10.54 -16.85 -6.45
CA LYS A 78 10.82 -17.56 -7.70
C LYS A 78 12.08 -17.10 -8.41
N GLU A 79 12.36 -15.81 -8.40
CA GLU A 79 13.53 -15.26 -9.07
C GLU A 79 14.82 -15.52 -8.27
N MET A 80 14.74 -15.54 -6.93
CA MET A 80 15.85 -15.97 -6.08
C MET A 80 16.23 -17.43 -6.32
N ASP A 81 15.23 -18.30 -6.52
CA ASP A 81 15.43 -19.74 -6.74
C ASP A 81 16.11 -20.05 -8.07
N LYS A 82 15.85 -19.24 -9.08
CA LYS A 82 16.47 -19.37 -10.41
C LYS A 82 17.96 -19.05 -10.42
N LYS A 83 18.53 -18.47 -9.35
CA LYS A 83 19.97 -18.13 -9.18
C LYS A 83 20.64 -17.33 -10.33
N GLU A 84 19.89 -16.88 -11.32
CA GLU A 84 20.45 -16.38 -12.58
C GLU A 84 20.63 -14.85 -12.63
N GLN A 85 20.09 -14.06 -11.70
CA GLN A 85 20.13 -12.60 -11.83
C GLN A 85 20.32 -11.84 -10.50
N GLY A 86 21.58 -11.46 -10.23
CA GLY A 86 21.94 -10.30 -9.43
C GLY A 86 21.91 -10.44 -7.90
N ASP A 87 22.41 -9.40 -7.23
CA ASP A 87 22.38 -9.24 -5.77
C ASP A 87 20.93 -9.08 -5.27
N PHE A 88 20.62 -9.58 -4.06
CA PHE A 88 19.28 -9.59 -3.47
C PHE A 88 18.61 -8.20 -3.51
N ALA A 89 19.37 -7.14 -3.19
CA ALA A 89 18.86 -5.76 -3.22
C ALA A 89 18.36 -5.35 -4.60
N SER A 90 19.07 -5.75 -5.67
CA SER A 90 18.73 -5.42 -7.05
C SER A 90 17.44 -6.14 -7.49
N LEU A 91 17.31 -7.42 -7.12
CA LEU A 91 16.14 -8.24 -7.40
C LEU A 91 14.91 -7.68 -6.68
N TRP A 92 15.05 -7.36 -5.40
CA TRP A 92 14.03 -6.72 -4.57
C TRP A 92 13.51 -5.43 -5.21
N CYS A 93 14.41 -4.51 -5.56
CA CYS A 93 14.05 -3.23 -6.17
C CYS A 93 13.36 -3.42 -7.53
N SER A 94 13.82 -4.36 -8.35
CA SER A 94 13.22 -4.68 -9.65
C SER A 94 11.79 -5.19 -9.49
N GLN A 95 11.55 -6.09 -8.53
CA GLN A 95 10.22 -6.65 -8.29
C GLN A 95 9.24 -5.62 -7.72
N ILE A 96 9.68 -4.69 -6.86
CA ILE A 96 8.83 -3.57 -6.41
C ILE A 96 8.36 -2.75 -7.62
N LYS A 97 9.25 -2.46 -8.57
CA LYS A 97 8.90 -1.66 -9.76
C LYS A 97 7.95 -2.41 -10.69
N LYS A 98 8.11 -3.73 -10.83
CA LYS A 98 7.31 -4.57 -11.74
C LYS A 98 5.93 -4.95 -11.18
N LYS A 99 5.84 -5.25 -9.88
CA LYS A 99 4.65 -5.89 -9.29
C LYS A 99 3.80 -4.96 -8.44
N ILE A 100 4.36 -3.87 -7.93
CA ILE A 100 3.63 -2.94 -7.06
C ILE A 100 3.26 -1.68 -7.86
N PRO A 101 1.96 -1.45 -8.16
CA PRO A 101 1.52 -0.25 -8.85
C PRO A 101 1.82 1.02 -8.03
N LEU A 102 2.12 2.12 -8.73
CA LEU A 102 2.30 3.45 -8.11
C LEU A 102 1.08 3.91 -7.30
N SER A 103 -0.12 3.49 -7.69
CA SER A 103 -1.36 3.85 -6.99
C SER A 103 -1.57 3.09 -5.69
N ALA A 104 -0.88 1.96 -5.48
CA ALA A 104 -1.17 1.01 -4.42
C ALA A 104 -0.51 1.36 -3.08
N LEU A 105 0.64 2.04 -3.11
CA LEU A 105 1.36 2.54 -1.94
C LEU A 105 1.65 4.02 -2.10
N GLU A 106 1.73 4.73 -0.98
CA GLU A 106 2.20 6.11 -0.97
C GLU A 106 3.71 6.19 -1.24
N PRO A 107 4.22 7.30 -1.79
CA PRO A 107 5.65 7.45 -2.08
C PRO A 107 6.55 7.17 -0.86
N GLU A 108 6.15 7.64 0.33
CA GLU A 108 6.85 7.39 1.60
C GLU A 108 6.93 5.89 1.92
N ALA A 109 5.81 5.17 1.83
CA ALA A 109 5.76 3.73 2.08
C ALA A 109 6.57 2.93 1.05
N ARG A 110 6.57 3.39 -0.22
CA ARG A 110 7.33 2.76 -1.28
C ARG A 110 8.83 2.94 -1.08
N ASN A 111 9.27 4.14 -0.70
CA ASN A 111 10.68 4.42 -0.39
C ASN A 111 11.14 3.57 0.79
N LEU A 112 10.31 3.47 1.84
CA LEU A 112 10.59 2.59 2.97
C LEU A 112 10.76 1.13 2.55
N LEU A 113 9.93 0.63 1.63
CA LEU A 113 10.04 -0.73 1.10
C LEU A 113 11.35 -0.93 0.31
N PHE A 114 11.82 0.08 -0.43
CA PHE A 114 13.12 0.02 -1.11
C PHE A 114 14.28 -0.03 -0.10
N GLU A 115 14.25 0.83 0.91
CA GLU A 115 15.27 0.88 1.98
C GLU A 115 15.32 -0.44 2.76
N THR A 116 14.16 -1.02 3.07
CA THR A 116 14.05 -2.32 3.75
C THR A 116 14.77 -3.41 2.97
N GLY A 117 14.63 -3.45 1.64
CA GLY A 117 15.32 -4.42 0.80
C GLY A 117 16.85 -4.28 0.83
N ARG A 118 17.34 -3.04 0.92
CA ARG A 118 18.77 -2.76 1.04
C ARG A 118 19.33 -3.21 2.39
N GLN A 119 18.60 -2.97 3.48
CA GLN A 119 18.99 -3.42 4.82
C GLN A 119 18.95 -4.95 4.94
N LEU A 120 17.96 -5.61 4.33
CA LEU A 120 17.86 -7.07 4.29
C LEU A 120 19.00 -7.75 3.50
N ALA A 121 19.56 -7.04 2.51
CA ALA A 121 20.69 -7.50 1.70
C ALA A 121 22.03 -7.49 2.44
N ASP A 122 22.15 -6.73 3.52
CA ASP A 122 23.36 -6.71 4.34
C ASP A 122 23.67 -8.13 4.88
N ASN A 123 24.87 -8.43 5.36
CA ASN A 123 25.16 -9.70 6.02
C ASN A 123 25.08 -9.60 7.55
N ASP A 124 25.15 -8.39 8.10
CA ASP A 124 25.07 -8.20 9.55
C ASP A 124 23.64 -8.39 10.06
N ARG A 125 23.47 -9.38 10.92
CA ARG A 125 22.18 -9.76 11.51
C ARG A 125 21.62 -8.64 12.39
N GLN A 126 22.47 -7.95 13.15
CA GLN A 126 22.02 -6.88 14.03
C GLN A 126 21.48 -5.71 13.21
N SER A 127 22.21 -5.30 12.16
CA SER A 127 21.76 -4.30 11.20
C SER A 127 20.44 -4.67 10.50
N LYS A 128 20.21 -5.95 10.17
CA LYS A 128 18.91 -6.42 9.63
C LYS A 128 17.76 -6.28 10.62
N GLU A 129 17.97 -6.69 11.87
CA GLU A 129 16.93 -6.64 12.91
C GLU A 129 16.59 -5.18 13.26
N GLU A 130 17.59 -4.30 13.37
CA GLU A 130 17.40 -2.86 13.60
C GLU A 130 16.69 -2.19 12.43
N GLY A 131 17.08 -2.51 11.19
CA GLY A 131 16.46 -2.00 9.97
C GLY A 131 14.98 -2.38 9.84
N LEU A 132 14.65 -3.66 10.07
CA LEU A 132 13.27 -4.13 10.10
C LEU A 132 12.45 -3.47 11.23
N THR A 133 13.04 -3.32 12.41
CA THR A 133 12.38 -2.65 13.55
C THR A 133 12.06 -1.20 13.22
N PHE A 134 13.01 -0.49 12.60
CA PHE A 134 12.83 0.87 12.14
C PHE A 134 11.71 0.96 11.08
N ALA A 135 11.72 0.06 10.09
CA ALA A 135 10.68 0.02 9.05
C ALA A 135 9.29 -0.26 9.64
N LEU A 136 9.17 -1.18 10.59
CA LEU A 136 7.91 -1.47 11.28
C LEU A 136 7.38 -0.27 12.07
N LYS A 137 8.27 0.45 12.77
CA LYS A 137 7.91 1.66 13.50
C LYS A 137 7.42 2.77 12.57
N GLN A 138 8.12 2.99 11.46
CA GLN A 138 7.67 3.98 10.45
C GLN A 138 6.33 3.60 9.84
N LEU A 139 6.10 2.33 9.51
CA LEU A 139 4.79 1.86 9.03
C LEU A 139 3.69 2.07 10.07
N GLU A 140 3.99 1.83 11.34
CA GLU A 140 3.05 2.06 12.44
C GLU A 140 2.66 3.53 12.58
N ASP A 141 3.65 4.44 12.54
CA ASP A 141 3.41 5.88 12.56
C ASP A 141 2.58 6.32 11.34
N MET A 142 2.90 5.81 10.14
CA MET A 142 2.12 6.07 8.93
C MET A 142 0.66 5.59 9.07
N ILE A 143 0.45 4.36 9.54
CA ILE A 143 -0.90 3.80 9.75
C ILE A 143 -1.65 4.62 10.81
N HIS A 144 -0.99 5.02 11.90
CA HIS A 144 -1.61 5.81 12.95
C HIS A 144 -2.01 7.21 12.45
N ARG A 145 -1.11 7.91 11.74
CA ARG A 145 -1.41 9.18 11.07
C ARG A 145 -2.62 9.05 10.14
N ARG A 146 -2.65 8.02 9.30
CA ARG A 146 -3.74 7.80 8.34
C ARG A 146 -5.06 7.41 8.99
N ASN A 147 -5.04 6.65 10.08
CA ASN A 147 -6.25 6.34 10.85
C ASN A 147 -6.78 7.58 11.59
N LYS A 148 -5.91 8.46 12.09
CA LYS A 148 -6.32 9.73 12.69
C LYS A 148 -6.93 10.66 11.66
N GLU A 149 -6.33 10.74 10.47
CA GLU A 149 -6.86 11.53 9.35
C GLU A 149 -8.16 10.95 8.75
N LYS A 150 -8.36 9.63 8.83
CA LYS A 150 -9.53 8.92 8.29
C LYS A 150 -10.84 9.50 8.79
N GLN A 151 -10.95 9.82 10.09
CA GLN A 151 -12.18 10.40 10.65
C GLN A 151 -12.50 11.78 10.10
N ASN A 152 -11.48 12.64 9.92
CA ASN A 152 -11.69 14.00 9.42
C ASN A 152 -11.89 14.01 7.89
N ARG A 153 -11.11 13.22 7.15
CA ARG A 153 -11.13 13.18 5.68
C ARG A 153 -12.39 12.51 5.13
N LEU A 154 -12.87 11.41 5.74
CA LEU A 154 -14.11 10.76 5.26
C LEU A 154 -15.32 11.68 5.38
N LYS A 155 -15.46 12.40 6.51
CA LYS A 155 -16.52 13.39 6.68
C LYS A 155 -16.43 14.48 5.62
N LEU A 156 -15.22 14.99 5.36
CA LEU A 156 -14.99 15.99 4.32
C LEU A 156 -15.33 15.48 2.91
N TYR A 157 -14.95 14.26 2.52
CA TYR A 157 -15.27 13.72 1.19
C TYR A 157 -16.78 13.55 0.98
N TYR A 158 -17.50 13.06 2.00
CA TYR A 158 -18.97 12.95 1.93
C TYR A 158 -19.65 14.33 1.90
N VAL A 159 -19.22 15.26 2.75
CA VAL A 159 -19.84 16.60 2.85
C VAL A 159 -19.53 17.46 1.63
N CYS A 160 -18.29 17.44 1.11
CA CYS A 160 -17.93 18.18 -0.09
C CYS A 160 -18.61 17.62 -1.35
N GLY A 161 -18.74 16.29 -1.48
CA GLY A 161 -19.46 15.68 -2.61
C GLY A 161 -20.93 16.12 -2.66
N ILE A 162 -21.59 16.13 -1.50
CA ILE A 162 -22.99 16.56 -1.36
C ILE A 162 -23.12 18.08 -1.54
N MET A 163 -22.25 18.89 -0.95
CA MET A 163 -22.30 20.36 -1.09
C MET A 163 -22.04 20.83 -2.52
N VAL A 164 -21.06 20.25 -3.22
CA VAL A 164 -20.78 20.61 -4.63
C VAL A 164 -21.93 20.18 -5.54
N GLY A 165 -22.52 18.99 -5.29
CA GLY A 165 -23.73 18.55 -5.98
C GLY A 165 -24.90 19.50 -5.76
N ALA A 166 -25.14 19.93 -4.51
CA ALA A 166 -26.20 20.88 -4.17
C ALA A 166 -25.95 22.26 -4.80
N MET A 167 -24.73 22.79 -4.73
CA MET A 167 -24.38 24.08 -5.32
C MET A 167 -24.58 24.09 -6.85
N LEU A 168 -24.17 23.03 -7.55
CA LEU A 168 -24.37 22.89 -8.99
C LEU A 168 -25.85 22.73 -9.37
N THR A 169 -26.65 22.04 -8.53
CA THR A 169 -28.10 21.97 -8.77
C THR A 169 -28.76 23.34 -8.65
N ILE A 170 -28.35 24.17 -7.68
CA ILE A 170 -28.89 25.52 -7.49
C ILE A 170 -28.47 26.46 -8.64
N LEU A 171 -27.26 26.33 -9.16
CA LEU A 171 -26.72 27.19 -10.23
C LEU A 171 -27.34 26.87 -11.61
N LEU A 172 -27.87 25.66 -11.79
CA LEU A 172 -28.45 25.18 -13.04
C LEU A 172 -29.98 25.37 -13.13
N VAL A 173 -30.65 25.52 -11.97
CA VAL A 173 -32.06 25.97 -11.87
C VAL A 173 -32.18 27.38 -12.41
#